data_AF-H5WK30-F1
#
_entry.id   AF-H5WK30-F1
#
_cell.length_a   1.000
_cell.length_b   1.000
_cell.length_c   1.000
_cell.angle_alpha   90.00
_cell.angle_beta   90.00
_cell.angle_gamma   90.00
#
_symmetry.space_group_name_H-M   'P 1'
#
loop_
_entity.id
_entity.type
_entity.pdbx_description
1 polymer ?
#
loop_
_entity_poly.entity_id
_entity_poly.type
_entity_poly.pdbx_seq_one_letter_code
_entity_poly.pdbx_strand_id
1 'polypeptide(L)'
;MNGQHLNPAEALREPATAMAPDPRTGMFAGQAALSLAAHHADIARVQLSPAVPEPIAIQYETARNLYLYAWHVYRFYMVAATQALTTLEFGLRERLPAQLPKPYQRTGQRKPMLAGMLRYAIDQGLVRNDGFRRWHETAAHRARERRSLEAIQTMIDQDLEYVEIDDEAPVEVSPQDQQWDLVAILSDSLPSLRNQLAHGSPMLTRQVLGTLELVSEILSQLYPAQSATDSKDIKLDGRID
;
A
#
# COMPACT_ATOMS: atom_id res chain seq x y z
N MET A 1 -13.71 -41.41 -16.75
CA MET A 1 -12.73 -40.54 -16.05
C MET A 1 -12.69 -39.22 -16.80
N ASN A 2 -13.43 -38.21 -16.34
CA ASN A 2 -13.39 -36.88 -16.96
C ASN A 2 -12.12 -36.18 -16.48
N GLY A 3 -11.04 -36.28 -17.26
CA GLY A 3 -9.85 -35.47 -17.04
C GLY A 3 -10.22 -34.01 -17.26
N GLN A 4 -10.32 -33.23 -16.18
CA GLN A 4 -10.44 -31.78 -16.30
C GLN A 4 -9.19 -31.26 -16.99
N HIS A 5 -9.35 -30.81 -18.23
CA HIS A 5 -8.31 -30.06 -18.93
C HIS A 5 -8.07 -28.75 -18.17
N LEU A 6 -6.82 -28.56 -17.74
CA LEU A 6 -6.38 -27.30 -17.16
C LEU A 6 -6.49 -26.20 -18.22
N ASN A 7 -7.02 -25.03 -17.84
CA ASN A 7 -7.09 -23.88 -18.74
C ASN A 7 -5.67 -23.54 -19.25
N PRO A 8 -5.45 -23.33 -20.56
CA PRO A 8 -4.12 -23.00 -21.10
C PRO A 8 -3.46 -21.79 -20.44
N ALA A 9 -4.23 -20.82 -19.94
CA ALA A 9 -3.71 -19.67 -19.20
C ALA A 9 -3.11 -20.03 -17.82
N GLU A 10 -3.36 -21.24 -17.34
CA GLU A 10 -2.87 -21.78 -16.06
C GLU A 10 -1.78 -22.84 -16.25
N ALA A 11 -1.55 -23.29 -17.49
CA ALA A 11 -0.49 -24.23 -17.81
C ALA A 11 0.88 -23.53 -17.90
N LEU A 12 1.95 -24.31 -17.80
CA LEU A 12 3.29 -23.83 -18.10
C LEU A 12 3.32 -23.31 -19.53
N ARG A 13 3.86 -22.10 -19.71
CA ARG A 13 3.92 -21.47 -21.03
C ARG A 13 5.07 -22.01 -21.86
N GLU A 14 4.81 -22.14 -23.16
CA GLU A 14 5.83 -22.44 -24.15
C GLU A 14 6.79 -21.26 -24.33
N PRO A 15 8.08 -21.49 -24.62
CA PRO A 15 9.05 -20.41 -24.85
C PRO A 15 8.59 -19.39 -25.89
N ALA A 16 7.90 -19.84 -26.94
CA ALA A 16 7.40 -18.97 -28.02
C ALA A 16 6.27 -18.01 -27.58
N THR A 17 5.53 -18.34 -26.52
CA THR A 17 4.38 -17.55 -26.03
C THR A 17 4.58 -16.98 -24.64
N ALA A 18 5.73 -17.25 -24.00
CA ALA A 18 6.05 -16.79 -22.65
C ALA A 18 5.93 -15.27 -22.50
N MET A 19 6.31 -14.51 -23.53
CA MET A 19 6.25 -13.03 -23.54
C MET A 19 4.92 -12.47 -24.07
N ALA A 20 3.97 -13.30 -24.49
CA ALA A 20 2.64 -12.81 -24.86
C ALA A 20 1.89 -12.29 -23.61
N PRO A 21 1.01 -11.29 -23.73
CA PRO A 21 0.16 -10.88 -22.63
C PRO A 21 -0.73 -12.05 -22.18
N ASP A 22 -1.04 -12.12 -20.88
CA ASP A 22 -2.08 -13.03 -20.41
C ASP A 22 -3.43 -12.64 -21.04
N PRO A 23 -4.27 -13.60 -21.49
CA PRO A 23 -5.60 -13.30 -22.01
C PRO A 23 -6.46 -12.48 -21.04
N ARG A 24 -6.25 -12.64 -19.72
CA ARG A 24 -6.96 -11.90 -18.67
C ARG A 24 -6.52 -10.44 -18.55
N THR A 25 -5.33 -10.10 -19.06
CA THR A 25 -4.78 -8.75 -19.00
C THR A 25 -5.45 -7.79 -20.00
N GLY A 26 -5.93 -8.31 -21.14
CA GLY A 26 -6.57 -7.52 -22.20
C GLY A 26 -8.11 -7.44 -22.14
N MET A 27 -8.77 -8.19 -21.25
CA MET A 27 -10.24 -8.25 -21.17
C MET A 27 -10.83 -7.04 -20.43
N PHE A 28 -11.10 -5.95 -21.16
CA PHE A 28 -11.93 -4.85 -20.66
C PHE A 28 -12.91 -4.38 -21.74
N ALA A 29 -14.20 -4.42 -21.41
CA ALA A 29 -15.23 -3.74 -22.19
C ALA A 29 -15.10 -2.22 -21.96
N GLY A 30 -14.87 -1.45 -23.04
CA GLY A 30 -15.02 0.01 -23.03
C GLY A 30 -13.81 0.85 -22.61
N GLN A 31 -12.65 0.26 -22.31
CA GLN A 31 -11.40 1.00 -22.04
C GLN A 31 -10.35 0.71 -23.12
N ALA A 32 -9.51 1.71 -23.44
CA ALA A 32 -8.38 1.53 -24.34
C ALA A 32 -7.53 0.34 -23.88
N ALA A 33 -7.06 -0.49 -24.83
CA ALA A 33 -6.19 -1.62 -24.52
C ALA A 33 -5.01 -1.13 -23.69
N LEU A 34 -4.89 -1.62 -22.45
CA LEU A 34 -3.72 -1.36 -21.62
C LEU A 34 -2.49 -1.78 -22.44
N SER A 35 -1.45 -0.96 -22.42
CA SER A 35 -0.14 -1.34 -22.99
C SER A 35 0.78 -1.76 -21.86
N LEU A 36 1.76 -2.59 -22.15
CA LEU A 36 2.82 -2.92 -21.17
C LEU A 36 3.52 -1.65 -20.66
N ALA A 37 3.66 -0.63 -21.51
CA ALA A 37 4.23 0.67 -21.13
C ALA A 37 3.36 1.41 -20.11
N ALA A 38 2.03 1.41 -20.28
CA ALA A 38 1.11 1.99 -19.31
C ALA A 38 1.13 1.21 -17.98
N HIS A 39 1.10 -0.12 -18.05
CA HIS A 39 1.21 -1.00 -16.86
C HIS A 39 2.52 -0.76 -16.09
N HIS A 40 3.63 -0.61 -16.82
CA HIS A 40 4.91 -0.23 -16.23
C HIS A 40 4.86 1.17 -15.61
N ALA A 41 4.28 2.16 -16.30
CA ALA A 41 4.20 3.53 -15.81
C ALA A 41 3.43 3.62 -14.48
N ASP A 42 2.38 2.80 -14.29
CA ASP A 42 1.63 2.74 -13.03
C ASP A 42 2.52 2.26 -11.87
N ILE A 43 3.21 1.13 -12.02
CA ILE A 43 4.09 0.61 -10.96
C ILE A 43 5.36 1.44 -10.79
N ALA A 44 5.82 2.15 -11.83
CA ALA A 44 6.97 3.04 -11.79
C ALA A 44 6.78 4.22 -10.82
N ARG A 45 5.53 4.68 -10.64
CA ARG A 45 5.16 5.77 -9.71
C ARG A 45 5.23 5.35 -8.24
N VAL A 46 5.09 4.07 -7.96
CA VAL A 46 5.12 3.53 -6.60
C VAL A 46 6.56 3.20 -6.22
N GLN A 47 7.21 4.15 -5.55
CA GLN A 47 8.62 4.03 -5.16
C GLN A 47 8.77 3.91 -3.65
N LEU A 48 9.82 3.20 -3.24
CA LEU A 48 10.22 3.08 -1.86
C LEU A 48 11.13 4.26 -1.48
N SER A 49 11.01 4.76 -0.25
CA SER A 49 11.95 5.77 0.28
C SER A 49 13.40 5.27 0.21
N PRO A 50 14.37 6.11 -0.21
CA PRO A 50 15.78 5.74 -0.25
C PRO A 50 16.39 5.51 1.14
N ALA A 51 15.68 5.89 2.21
CA ALA A 51 16.10 5.62 3.58
C ALA A 51 15.81 4.18 4.04
N VAL A 52 15.04 3.39 3.28
CA VAL A 52 14.78 1.99 3.59
C VAL A 52 16.05 1.15 3.30
N PRO A 53 16.49 0.27 4.22
CA PRO A 53 17.70 -0.51 4.04
C PRO A 53 17.71 -1.36 2.75
N GLU A 54 18.87 -1.45 2.12
CA GLU A 54 19.06 -2.13 0.83
C GLU A 54 18.49 -3.56 0.78
N PRO A 55 18.69 -4.44 1.78
CA PRO A 55 18.12 -5.79 1.74
C PRO A 55 16.58 -5.81 1.65
N ILE A 56 15.91 -4.81 2.25
CA ILE A 56 14.45 -4.67 2.21
C ILE A 56 14.03 -4.08 0.85
N ALA A 57 14.77 -3.08 0.36
CA ALA A 57 14.53 -2.46 -0.93
C ALA A 57 14.61 -3.47 -2.09
N ILE A 58 15.61 -4.36 -2.08
CA ILE A 58 15.75 -5.44 -3.08
C ILE A 58 14.51 -6.36 -3.11
N GLN A 59 13.99 -6.72 -1.93
CA GLN A 59 12.79 -7.56 -1.83
C GLN A 59 11.53 -6.83 -2.31
N TYR A 60 11.47 -5.50 -2.13
CA TYR A 60 10.38 -4.67 -2.64
C TYR A 60 10.44 -4.53 -4.18
N GLU A 61 11.62 -4.28 -4.74
CA GLU A 61 11.82 -4.24 -6.20
C GLU A 61 11.48 -5.59 -6.86
N THR A 62 11.76 -6.70 -6.17
CA THR A 62 11.30 -8.03 -6.60
C THR A 62 9.77 -8.09 -6.69
N ALA A 63 9.03 -7.51 -5.74
CA ALA A 63 7.58 -7.43 -5.78
C ALA A 63 7.08 -6.58 -6.97
N ARG A 64 7.72 -5.43 -7.24
CA ARG A 64 7.38 -4.55 -8.38
C ARG A 64 7.63 -5.24 -9.71
N ASN A 65 8.74 -5.97 -9.83
CA ASN A 65 9.04 -6.77 -11.02
C ASN A 65 8.01 -7.88 -11.20
N LEU A 66 7.63 -8.61 -10.15
CA LEU A 66 6.56 -9.61 -10.24
C LEU A 66 5.23 -9.00 -10.68
N TYR A 67 4.90 -7.79 -10.21
CA TYR A 67 3.72 -7.05 -10.67
C TYR A 67 3.81 -6.69 -12.16
N LEU A 68 4.97 -6.21 -12.63
CA LEU A 68 5.21 -5.95 -14.05
C LEU A 68 5.02 -7.23 -14.88
N TYR A 69 5.63 -8.34 -14.47
CA TYR A 69 5.52 -9.64 -15.14
C TYR A 69 4.12 -10.26 -15.02
N ALA A 70 3.26 -9.79 -14.11
CA ALA A 70 1.86 -10.20 -14.05
C ALA A 70 1.06 -9.80 -15.31
N TRP A 71 1.60 -8.85 -16.09
CA TRP A 71 1.15 -8.59 -17.46
C TRP A 71 1.13 -9.85 -18.32
N HIS A 72 2.22 -10.61 -18.24
CA HIS A 72 2.41 -11.86 -18.96
C HIS A 72 1.75 -13.02 -18.24
N VAL A 73 1.83 -13.13 -16.91
CA VAL A 73 1.24 -14.24 -16.17
C VAL A 73 0.32 -13.71 -15.07
N TYR A 74 -0.99 -13.71 -15.29
CA TYR A 74 -1.93 -13.01 -14.41
C TYR A 74 -1.85 -13.46 -12.93
N ARG A 75 -1.55 -14.74 -12.68
CA ARG A 75 -1.37 -15.25 -11.30
C ARG A 75 -0.20 -14.61 -10.55
N PHE A 76 0.76 -14.01 -11.25
CA PHE A 76 1.86 -13.31 -10.60
C PHE A 76 1.42 -12.07 -9.85
N TYR A 77 0.20 -11.55 -10.07
CA TYR A 77 -0.37 -10.52 -9.18
C TYR A 77 -0.39 -11.01 -7.73
N MET A 78 -0.84 -12.24 -7.47
CA MET A 78 -0.90 -12.77 -6.10
C MET A 78 0.48 -13.06 -5.53
N VAL A 79 1.43 -13.45 -6.39
CA VAL A 79 2.83 -13.64 -6.00
C VAL A 79 3.48 -12.30 -5.64
N ALA A 80 3.23 -11.25 -6.43
CA ALA A 80 3.68 -9.89 -6.15
C ALA A 80 3.11 -9.37 -4.82
N ALA A 81 1.82 -9.58 -4.56
CA ALA A 81 1.19 -9.22 -3.28
C ALA A 81 1.83 -9.97 -2.09
N THR A 82 2.05 -11.27 -2.24
CA THR A 82 2.72 -12.11 -1.22
C THR A 82 4.14 -11.62 -0.96
N GLN A 83 4.88 -11.31 -2.02
CA GLN A 83 6.23 -10.79 -1.94
C GLN A 83 6.24 -9.43 -1.22
N ALA A 84 5.35 -8.51 -1.58
CA ALA A 84 5.24 -7.21 -0.91
C ALA A 84 4.95 -7.33 0.58
N LEU A 85 4.00 -8.19 0.98
CA LEU A 85 3.67 -8.43 2.40
C LEU A 85 4.81 -9.11 3.16
N THR A 86 5.56 -9.99 2.50
CA THR A 86 6.77 -10.61 3.07
C THR A 86 7.86 -9.56 3.27
N THR A 87 8.04 -8.64 2.33
CA THR A 87 8.96 -7.50 2.45
C THR A 87 8.56 -6.58 3.60
N LEU A 88 7.26 -6.30 3.77
CA LEU A 88 6.76 -5.54 4.91
C LEU A 88 7.11 -6.22 6.25
N GLU A 89 6.87 -7.53 6.36
CA GLU A 89 7.27 -8.30 7.55
C GLU A 89 8.76 -8.25 7.83
N PHE A 90 9.58 -8.33 6.77
CA PHE A 90 11.02 -8.22 6.91
C PHE A 90 11.42 -6.84 7.42
N GLY A 91 10.90 -5.77 6.80
CA GLY A 91 11.21 -4.40 7.22
C GLY A 91 10.76 -4.07 8.64
N LEU A 92 9.59 -4.56 9.06
CA LEU A 92 9.13 -4.45 10.45
C LEU A 92 10.06 -5.20 11.41
N ARG A 93 10.48 -6.43 11.05
CA ARG A 93 11.34 -7.24 11.92
C ARG A 93 12.73 -6.66 12.10
N GLU A 94 13.29 -6.04 11.06
CA GLU A 94 14.58 -5.34 11.14
C GLU A 94 14.47 -4.05 11.95
N ARG A 95 13.33 -3.34 11.86
CA ARG A 95 13.13 -2.06 12.55
C ARG A 95 12.82 -2.19 14.03
N LEU A 96 12.09 -3.24 14.40
CA LEU A 96 11.50 -3.43 15.73
C LEU A 96 12.34 -4.39 16.59
N PRO A 97 12.20 -4.33 17.92
CA PRO A 97 12.85 -5.30 18.81
C PRO A 97 12.47 -6.75 18.47
N ALA A 98 13.44 -7.67 18.61
CA ALA A 98 13.24 -9.09 18.32
C ALA A 98 12.12 -9.75 19.15
N GLN A 99 11.88 -9.22 20.36
CA GLN A 99 10.74 -9.58 21.21
C GLN A 99 9.94 -8.31 21.50
N LEU A 100 8.62 -8.38 21.31
CA LEU A 100 7.70 -7.29 21.60
C LEU A 100 7.06 -7.49 22.97
N PRO A 101 6.67 -6.41 23.66
CA PRO A 101 5.95 -6.54 24.92
C PRO A 101 4.61 -7.29 24.70
N LYS A 102 4.12 -7.96 25.75
CA LYS A 102 2.68 -8.29 25.81
C LYS A 102 1.93 -6.95 25.79
N PRO A 103 0.93 -6.72 24.91
CA PRO A 103 0.06 -7.66 24.19
C PRO A 103 0.44 -7.99 22.73
N TYR A 104 1.54 -7.46 22.20
CA TYR A 104 1.93 -7.58 20.77
C TYR A 104 2.59 -8.91 20.42
N GLN A 105 3.05 -9.65 21.42
CA GLN A 105 3.65 -10.97 21.23
C GLN A 105 2.77 -12.07 21.86
N ARG A 106 2.41 -13.06 21.04
CA ARG A 106 1.65 -14.22 21.48
C ARG A 106 2.54 -15.14 22.32
N THR A 107 2.02 -15.63 23.45
CA THR A 107 2.76 -16.56 24.33
C THR A 107 3.23 -17.79 23.55
N GLY A 108 4.51 -18.16 23.72
CA GLY A 108 5.12 -19.31 23.04
C GLY A 108 5.66 -19.03 21.63
N GLN A 109 5.42 -17.85 21.05
CA GLN A 109 6.01 -17.46 19.77
C GLN A 109 7.42 -16.88 19.95
N ARG A 110 8.41 -17.46 19.24
CA ARG A 110 9.80 -16.98 19.26
C ARG A 110 10.00 -15.67 18.50
N LYS A 111 9.18 -15.40 17.48
CA LYS A 111 9.25 -14.19 16.66
C LYS A 111 7.86 -13.54 16.59
N PRO A 112 7.76 -12.20 16.59
CA PRO A 112 6.50 -11.52 16.44
C PRO A 112 5.93 -11.74 15.03
N MET A 113 4.60 -11.86 14.95
CA MET A 113 3.84 -11.99 13.70
C MET A 113 3.52 -10.61 13.13
N LEU A 114 3.17 -10.52 11.84
CA LEU A 114 2.82 -9.26 11.16
C LEU A 114 1.79 -8.43 11.95
N ALA A 115 0.69 -9.05 12.40
CA ALA A 115 -0.34 -8.36 13.18
C ALA A 115 0.21 -7.71 14.46
N GLY A 116 1.09 -8.42 15.18
CA GLY A 116 1.72 -7.89 16.40
C GLY A 116 2.69 -6.76 16.11
N MET A 117 3.53 -6.92 15.09
CA MET A 117 4.51 -5.90 14.67
C MET A 117 3.83 -4.64 14.15
N LEU A 118 2.81 -4.77 13.31
CA LEU A 118 2.11 -3.64 12.72
C LEU A 118 1.35 -2.85 13.78
N ARG A 119 0.62 -3.53 14.68
CA ARG A 119 -0.05 -2.86 15.79
C ARG A 119 0.94 -2.16 16.73
N TYR A 120 2.06 -2.81 17.04
CA TYR A 120 3.11 -2.17 17.84
C TYR A 120 3.66 -0.92 17.16
N ALA A 121 3.94 -0.98 15.85
CA ALA A 121 4.44 0.18 15.10
C ALA A 121 3.42 1.34 15.08
N ILE A 122 2.12 1.04 14.97
CA ILE A 122 1.04 2.04 15.05
C ILE A 122 0.98 2.66 16.45
N ASP A 123 0.96 1.84 17.50
CA ASP A 123 0.86 2.32 18.89
C ASP A 123 2.10 3.11 19.34
N GLN A 124 3.26 2.86 18.74
CA GLN A 124 4.48 3.64 18.94
C GLN A 124 4.56 4.89 18.04
N GLY A 125 3.53 5.17 17.22
CA GLY A 125 3.49 6.32 16.32
C GLY A 125 4.48 6.26 15.15
N LEU A 126 5.06 5.09 14.88
CA LEU A 126 5.96 4.84 13.74
C LEU A 126 5.20 4.73 12.42
N VAL A 127 3.93 4.32 12.49
CA VAL A 127 3.00 4.28 11.35
C VAL A 127 1.75 5.04 11.76
N ARG A 128 1.35 6.03 10.96
CA ARG A 128 0.26 6.95 11.28
C ARG A 128 -0.59 7.24 10.04
N ASN A 129 -1.85 7.61 10.27
CA ASN A 129 -2.81 7.91 9.20
C ASN A 129 -2.31 8.97 8.22
N ASP A 130 -1.67 10.03 8.73
CA ASP A 130 -1.14 11.15 7.96
C ASP A 130 0.05 10.78 7.06
N GLY A 131 0.64 9.60 7.23
CA GLY A 131 1.71 9.08 6.39
C GLY A 131 1.24 8.36 5.10
N PHE A 132 -0.08 8.26 4.87
CA PHE A 132 -0.63 7.58 3.70
C PHE A 132 -1.27 8.58 2.73
N ARG A 133 -0.88 8.52 1.45
CA ARG A 133 -1.46 9.39 0.40
C ARG A 133 -2.97 9.23 0.32
N ARG A 134 -3.46 7.98 0.38
CA ARG A 134 -4.88 7.67 0.25
C ARG A 134 -5.75 8.22 1.39
N TRP A 135 -5.15 8.42 2.57
CA TRP A 135 -5.84 9.06 3.68
C TRP A 135 -6.11 10.53 3.37
N HIS A 136 -5.11 11.24 2.83
CA HIS A 136 -5.27 12.62 2.34
C HIS A 136 -6.24 12.73 1.18
N GLU A 137 -6.17 11.82 0.20
CA GLU A 137 -7.10 11.81 -0.94
C GLU A 137 -8.55 11.60 -0.50
N THR A 138 -8.77 10.72 0.48
CA THR A 138 -10.11 10.47 1.02
C THR A 138 -10.61 11.66 1.83
N ALA A 139 -9.75 12.31 2.62
CA ALA A 139 -10.10 13.53 3.33
C ALA A 139 -10.45 14.67 2.35
N ALA A 140 -9.69 14.84 1.27
CA ALA A 140 -9.99 15.80 0.22
C ALA A 140 -11.30 15.47 -0.53
N HIS A 141 -11.58 14.19 -0.76
CA HIS A 141 -12.85 13.76 -1.35
C HIS A 141 -14.04 14.10 -0.44
N ARG A 142 -13.96 13.76 0.85
CA ARG A 142 -15.00 14.09 1.84
C ARG A 142 -15.20 15.59 2.00
N ALA A 143 -14.12 16.38 1.95
CA ALA A 143 -14.22 17.82 1.99
C ALA A 143 -14.99 18.36 0.76
N ARG A 144 -14.78 17.80 -0.44
CA ARG A 144 -15.58 18.15 -1.64
C ARG A 144 -17.05 17.77 -1.48
N GLU A 145 -17.33 16.56 -0.98
CA GLU A 145 -18.71 16.11 -0.71
C GLU A 145 -19.41 17.05 0.28
N ARG A 146 -18.71 17.44 1.35
CA ARG A 146 -19.23 18.38 2.34
C ARG A 146 -19.52 19.75 1.74
N ARG A 147 -18.61 20.33 0.94
CA ARG A 147 -18.87 21.60 0.22
C ARG A 147 -20.13 21.48 -0.64
N SER A 148 -20.30 20.36 -1.35
CA SER A 148 -21.48 20.14 -2.17
C SER A 148 -22.76 20.12 -1.32
N LEU A 149 -22.74 19.47 -0.16
CA LEU A 149 -23.87 19.48 0.78
C LEU A 149 -24.15 20.88 1.37
N GLU A 150 -23.11 21.64 1.72
CA GLU A 150 -23.23 23.02 2.19
C GLU A 150 -23.83 23.95 1.11
N ALA A 151 -23.46 23.74 -0.15
CA ALA A 151 -24.04 24.46 -1.29
C ALA A 151 -25.52 24.12 -1.49
N ILE A 152 -25.90 22.84 -1.37
CA ILE A 152 -27.31 22.41 -1.40
C ILE A 152 -28.09 23.05 -0.26
N GLN A 153 -27.52 23.09 0.95
CA GLN A 153 -28.17 23.73 2.09
C GLN A 153 -28.36 25.23 1.85
N THR A 154 -27.36 25.90 1.27
CA THR A 154 -27.45 27.31 0.89
C THR A 154 -28.54 27.56 -0.14
N MET A 155 -28.69 26.67 -1.14
CA MET A 155 -29.79 26.76 -2.11
C MET A 155 -31.16 26.73 -1.43
N ILE A 156 -31.34 25.82 -0.47
CA ILE A 156 -32.60 25.67 0.27
C ILE A 156 -32.85 26.91 1.15
N ASP A 157 -31.84 27.36 1.88
CA ASP A 157 -31.99 28.46 2.84
C ASP A 157 -32.26 29.82 2.15
N GLN A 158 -31.76 29.98 0.92
CA GLN A 158 -31.91 31.20 0.13
C GLN A 158 -32.95 31.10 -0.99
N ASP A 159 -33.66 29.97 -1.09
CA ASP A 159 -34.64 29.67 -2.15
C ASP A 159 -34.06 29.87 -3.57
N LEU A 160 -32.83 29.39 -3.79
CA LEU A 160 -32.13 29.48 -5.07
C LEU A 160 -32.44 28.25 -5.95
N GLU A 161 -32.67 28.49 -7.24
CA GLU A 161 -32.88 27.44 -8.24
C GLU A 161 -31.58 26.69 -8.60
N TYR A 162 -30.43 27.37 -8.52
CA TYR A 162 -29.10 26.78 -8.74
C TYR A 162 -28.03 27.50 -7.89
N VAL A 163 -26.96 26.78 -7.58
CA VAL A 163 -25.69 27.31 -7.08
C VAL A 163 -24.57 26.77 -7.96
N GLU A 164 -23.71 27.66 -8.43
CA GLU A 164 -22.52 27.29 -9.20
C GLU A 164 -21.41 26.88 -8.23
N ILE A 165 -20.88 25.66 -8.41
CA ILE A 165 -19.77 25.13 -7.63
C ILE A 165 -18.59 24.98 -8.57
N ASP A 166 -17.46 25.58 -8.20
CA ASP A 166 -16.19 25.31 -8.85
C ASP A 166 -15.61 23.99 -8.30
N ASP A 167 -15.71 22.92 -9.09
CA ASP A 167 -15.21 21.59 -8.77
C ASP A 167 -13.66 21.54 -8.71
N GLU A 168 -12.99 22.48 -9.37
CA GLU A 168 -11.52 22.59 -9.41
C GLU A 168 -10.98 23.48 -8.28
N ALA A 169 -11.83 24.28 -7.64
CA ALA A 169 -11.41 25.15 -6.54
C ALA A 169 -10.86 24.33 -5.36
N PRO A 170 -9.68 24.71 -4.79
CA PRO A 170 -9.10 24.05 -3.63
C PRO A 170 -10.11 23.93 -2.49
N VAL A 171 -10.22 22.75 -1.87
CA VAL A 171 -11.08 22.54 -0.69
C VAL A 171 -10.28 22.60 0.59
N GLU A 172 -10.80 23.35 1.56
CA GLU A 172 -10.27 23.33 2.91
C GLU A 172 -10.68 22.03 3.62
N VAL A 173 -9.67 21.20 3.90
CA VAL A 173 -9.82 19.95 4.66
C VAL A 173 -9.85 20.29 6.14
N SER A 174 -10.91 19.87 6.81
CA SER A 174 -11.14 20.07 8.24
C SER A 174 -10.96 18.77 9.03
N PRO A 175 -10.84 18.82 10.37
CA PRO A 175 -10.70 17.61 11.20
C PRO A 175 -11.83 16.59 11.03
N GLN A 176 -13.04 17.02 10.66
CA GLN A 176 -14.16 16.09 10.44
C GLN A 176 -13.97 15.22 9.18
N ASP A 177 -13.28 15.76 8.17
CA ASP A 177 -12.99 15.06 6.92
C ASP A 177 -11.92 13.97 7.13
N GLN A 178 -11.13 14.10 8.21
CA GLN A 178 -9.99 13.27 8.60
C GLN A 178 -10.31 12.17 9.62
N GLN A 179 -11.58 11.98 10.00
CA GLN A 179 -12.00 11.04 11.06
C GLN A 179 -11.81 9.55 10.73
N TRP A 180 -11.37 9.21 9.52
CA TRP A 180 -11.15 7.81 9.16
C TRP A 180 -9.83 7.28 9.72
N ASP A 181 -9.94 6.22 10.53
CA ASP A 181 -8.80 5.44 11.01
C ASP A 181 -8.37 4.38 9.99
N LEU A 182 -7.51 4.80 9.04
CA LEU A 182 -6.92 3.90 8.05
C LEU A 182 -5.99 2.88 8.69
N VAL A 183 -5.14 3.30 9.64
CA VAL A 183 -4.16 2.40 10.27
C VAL A 183 -4.82 1.27 11.05
N ALA A 184 -5.97 1.50 11.70
CA ALA A 184 -6.76 0.43 12.31
C ALA A 184 -7.21 -0.61 11.27
N ILE A 185 -7.77 -0.16 10.13
CA ILE A 185 -8.18 -1.07 9.05
C ILE A 185 -6.99 -1.87 8.50
N LEU A 186 -5.85 -1.23 8.30
CA LEU A 186 -4.63 -1.89 7.81
C LEU A 186 -4.09 -2.90 8.82
N SER A 187 -4.19 -2.61 10.12
CA SER A 187 -3.73 -3.49 11.19
C SER A 187 -4.44 -4.85 11.20
N ASP A 188 -5.68 -4.90 10.73
CA ASP A 188 -6.47 -6.12 10.62
C ASP A 188 -6.38 -6.77 9.22
N SER A 189 -6.49 -5.95 8.17
CA SER A 189 -6.61 -6.45 6.79
C SER A 189 -5.30 -6.99 6.22
N LEU A 190 -4.15 -6.34 6.44
CA LEU A 190 -2.87 -6.79 5.88
C LEU A 190 -2.41 -8.14 6.44
N PRO A 191 -2.46 -8.41 7.76
CA PRO A 191 -2.15 -9.74 8.28
C PRO A 191 -3.11 -10.83 7.79
N SER A 192 -4.40 -10.51 7.68
CA SER A 192 -5.40 -11.45 7.15
C SER A 192 -5.09 -11.83 5.70
N LEU A 193 -4.85 -10.83 4.84
CA LEU A 193 -4.48 -11.03 3.44
C LEU A 193 -3.18 -11.86 3.33
N ARG A 194 -2.16 -11.53 4.12
CA ARG A 194 -0.89 -12.28 4.14
C ARG A 194 -1.14 -13.75 4.47
N ASN A 195 -1.89 -14.04 5.52
CA ASN A 195 -2.17 -15.41 5.93
C ASN A 195 -2.95 -16.17 4.86
N GLN A 196 -3.98 -15.54 4.28
CA GLN A 196 -4.76 -16.14 3.19
C GLN A 196 -3.89 -16.52 1.99
N LEU A 197 -2.99 -15.65 1.56
CA LEU A 197 -2.08 -15.94 0.45
C LEU A 197 -1.07 -17.04 0.81
N ALA A 198 -0.53 -17.04 2.03
CA ALA A 198 0.45 -18.02 2.49
C ALA A 198 -0.12 -19.45 2.63
N HIS A 199 -1.42 -19.59 2.94
CA HIS A 199 -2.11 -20.88 3.02
C HIS A 199 -2.59 -21.40 1.65
N GLY A 200 -2.33 -20.65 0.57
CA GLY A 200 -2.90 -20.91 -0.74
C GLY A 200 -4.30 -20.32 -0.85
N SER A 201 -4.57 -19.61 -1.93
CA SER A 201 -5.85 -18.96 -2.18
C SER A 201 -6.26 -19.10 -3.64
N PRO A 202 -7.55 -19.39 -3.93
CA PRO A 202 -8.08 -19.31 -5.27
C PRO A 202 -8.30 -17.85 -5.73
N MET A 203 -8.09 -16.86 -4.85
CA MET A 203 -8.28 -15.45 -5.15
C MET A 203 -7.41 -15.00 -6.33
N LEU A 204 -8.03 -14.30 -7.27
CA LEU A 204 -7.37 -13.71 -8.42
C LEU A 204 -7.87 -12.28 -8.60
N THR A 205 -6.99 -11.31 -8.43
CA THR A 205 -7.29 -9.89 -8.66
C THR A 205 -6.06 -9.17 -9.20
N ARG A 206 -6.27 -8.20 -10.08
CA ARG A 206 -5.23 -7.28 -10.54
C ARG A 206 -5.03 -6.08 -9.62
N GLN A 207 -5.87 -5.92 -8.59
CA GLN A 207 -5.86 -4.80 -7.64
C GLN A 207 -4.71 -4.92 -6.61
N VAL A 208 -3.51 -5.25 -7.08
CA VAL A 208 -2.32 -5.47 -6.25
C VAL A 208 -1.48 -4.21 -6.11
N LEU A 209 -1.62 -3.25 -7.04
CA LEU A 209 -0.91 -1.97 -6.99
C LEU A 209 -1.14 -1.26 -5.65
N GLY A 210 -2.39 -1.22 -5.17
CA GLY A 210 -2.71 -0.63 -3.87
C GLY A 210 -2.07 -1.34 -2.68
N THR A 211 -1.78 -2.64 -2.78
CA THR A 211 -1.02 -3.35 -1.73
C THR A 211 0.46 -2.94 -1.76
N LEU A 212 1.05 -2.80 -2.95
CA LEU A 212 2.42 -2.33 -3.12
C LEU A 212 2.57 -0.90 -2.58
N GLU A 213 1.64 -0.01 -2.91
CA GLU A 213 1.57 1.38 -2.40
C GLU A 213 1.52 1.42 -0.88
N LEU A 214 0.60 0.68 -0.26
CA LEU A 214 0.50 0.61 1.20
C LEU A 214 1.79 0.11 1.84
N VAL A 215 2.42 -0.91 1.26
CA VAL A 215 3.69 -1.45 1.76
C VAL A 215 4.80 -0.43 1.63
N SER A 216 4.93 0.29 0.51
CA SER A 216 5.96 1.31 0.35
C SER A 216 5.75 2.48 1.30
N GLU A 217 4.51 2.91 1.51
CA GLU A 217 4.18 3.98 2.47
C GLU A 217 4.50 3.56 3.91
N ILE A 218 4.12 2.34 4.33
CA ILE A 218 4.46 1.85 5.67
C ILE A 218 5.97 1.75 5.87
N LEU A 219 6.69 1.16 4.92
CA LEU A 219 8.16 1.04 5.00
C LEU A 219 8.83 2.42 5.02
N SER A 220 8.34 3.37 4.23
CA SER A 220 8.88 4.73 4.21
C SER A 220 8.65 5.47 5.54
N GLN A 221 7.53 5.21 6.22
CA GLN A 221 7.28 5.73 7.58
C GLN A 221 8.19 5.08 8.63
N LEU A 222 8.46 3.78 8.52
CA LEU A 222 9.35 3.06 9.44
C LEU A 222 10.81 3.54 9.37
N TYR A 223 11.23 3.99 8.18
CA TYR A 223 12.58 4.46 7.89
C TYR A 223 12.52 5.89 7.31
N PRO A 224 12.26 6.91 8.16
CA PRO A 224 12.23 8.29 7.71
C PRO A 224 13.63 8.71 7.25
N ALA A 225 13.70 9.50 6.18
CA ALA A 225 14.94 10.16 5.81
C ALA A 225 15.35 11.08 6.97
N GLN A 226 16.63 11.02 7.39
CA GLN A 226 17.15 11.94 8.39
C GLN A 226 16.96 13.36 7.86
N SER A 227 16.19 14.17 8.57
CA SER A 227 16.11 15.60 8.26
C SER A 227 17.46 16.22 8.62
N ALA A 228 17.98 17.10 7.77
CA ALA A 228 19.31 17.73 7.90
C ALA A 228 19.51 18.57 9.18
N THR A 229 18.55 18.55 10.10
CA THR A 229 18.49 19.37 11.30
C THR A 229 19.15 18.69 12.52
N ASP A 230 19.32 17.37 12.53
CA ASP A 230 19.86 16.62 13.69
C ASP A 230 21.40 16.61 13.79
N SER A 231 22.10 17.31 12.89
CA SER A 231 23.58 17.29 12.83
C SER A 231 24.26 18.47 13.56
N LYS A 232 23.53 19.31 14.32
CA LYS A 232 24.11 20.52 14.93
C LYS A 232 24.39 20.47 16.44
N ASP A 233 23.93 19.48 17.19
CA ASP A 233 24.05 19.50 18.66
C ASP A 233 24.93 18.38 19.26
N ILE A 234 26.16 18.23 18.73
CA ILE A 234 27.26 17.62 19.52
C ILE A 234 28.50 18.52 19.38
N LYS A 235 28.49 19.64 20.10
CA LYS A 235 29.74 20.25 20.59
C LYS A 235 29.98 19.69 21.99
N LEU A 236 30.84 18.69 22.08
CA LEU A 236 31.47 18.30 23.35
C LEU A 236 32.38 19.46 23.77
N ASP A 237 31.93 20.22 24.76
CA ASP A 237 32.72 21.16 25.54
C ASP A 237 33.74 20.34 26.36
N GLY A 238 34.96 20.22 25.79
CA GLY A 238 36.10 19.65 26.47
C GLY A 238 36.58 20.60 27.56
N ARG A 239 36.05 20.44 28.77
CA ARG A 239 36.60 21.05 29.97
C ARG A 239 37.88 20.32 30.40
N ILE A 240 38.89 21.16 30.55
CA ILE A 240 40.18 20.97 31.21
C ILE A 240 39.95 20.48 32.64
N ASP A 241 40.62 19.38 33.01
CA ASP A 241 41.53 19.27 34.17
C ASP A 241 42.29 17.93 34.09
#